data_AF-A0AAD9FBY9-F1
#
_entry.id   AF-A0AAD9FBY9-F1
#
_cell.length_a   1.000
_cell.length_b   1.000
_cell.length_c   1.000
_cell.angle_alpha   90.00
_cell.angle_beta   90.00
_cell.angle_gamma   90.00
#
_symmetry.space_group_name_H-M   'P 1'
#
loop_
_entity.id
_entity.type
_entity.pdbx_description
1 polymer ?
#
loop_
_entity_poly.entity_id
_entity_poly.type
_entity_poly.pdbx_seq_one_letter_code
_entity_poly.pdbx_strand_id
1 'polypeptide(L)'
;MMQNSVQKIDTLHVLSDGPVTQYRNRANCFLLSSVPYTWGLKQITWNYSERAHGKGAPDGVGGAVKRMADNHVHGGKDLQNPKDLYEFLINREVENIRIKWIDESDINVFNEMLPPSVPKVPGLLKTHQILSFCPGEIYYRDLSCFCQYPEMCECFKPTKMRMDDSSNANSDHLQPDSIQKTYAESPSTDVEKNEEYTVGKFVIVSYDNKLFVGQITKLLLDNIEINCMVQHGKRNVFKWPNKPDCIFYHRQQIASVISEPEPNQRAAQLTKYDWLLFNEI
;
A
#
# COMPACT_ATOMS: atom_id res chain seq x y z
N MET A 1 20.86 26.39 -15.87
CA MET A 1 19.80 26.09 -14.89
C MET A 1 19.37 24.65 -15.12
N MET A 2 19.80 23.71 -14.27
CA MET A 2 19.36 22.31 -14.37
C MET A 2 17.91 22.26 -13.92
N GLN A 3 17.00 21.93 -14.85
CA GLN A 3 15.66 21.54 -14.52
C GLN A 3 15.74 20.24 -13.71
N ASN A 4 15.53 20.33 -12.40
CA ASN A 4 15.20 19.17 -11.59
C ASN A 4 13.82 18.67 -12.05
N SER A 5 13.78 17.84 -13.07
CA SER A 5 12.63 17.01 -13.34
C SER A 5 12.44 16.10 -12.13
N VAL A 6 11.51 16.44 -11.24
CA VAL A 6 11.12 15.57 -10.13
C VAL A 6 10.51 14.33 -10.78
N GLN A 7 11.29 13.27 -10.91
CA GLN A 7 10.77 11.98 -11.36
C GLN A 7 9.74 11.53 -10.32
N LYS A 8 8.47 11.51 -10.73
CA LYS A 8 7.39 10.98 -9.89
C LYS A 8 7.59 9.47 -9.81
N ILE A 9 8.02 8.99 -8.64
CA ILE A 9 8.13 7.56 -8.37
C ILE A 9 6.72 7.01 -8.24
N ASP A 10 6.35 6.05 -9.07
CA ASP A 10 5.03 5.42 -9.08
C ASP A 10 5.07 3.93 -8.72
N THR A 11 6.25 3.32 -8.66
CA THR A 11 6.39 1.87 -8.53
C THR A 11 7.38 1.50 -7.43
N LEU A 12 6.99 0.55 -6.58
CA LEU A 12 7.83 -0.02 -5.52
C LEU A 12 8.24 -1.45 -5.87
N HIS A 13 9.55 -1.70 -5.94
CA HIS A 13 10.10 -3.03 -6.10
C HIS A 13 10.82 -3.47 -4.82
N VAL A 14 10.30 -4.53 -4.20
CA VAL A 14 10.87 -5.15 -3.01
C VAL A 14 11.52 -6.47 -3.40
N LEU A 15 12.75 -6.67 -2.96
CA LEU A 15 13.47 -7.94 -3.05
C LEU A 15 13.89 -8.33 -1.63
N SER A 16 13.50 -9.53 -1.19
CA SER A 16 13.90 -10.03 0.12
C SER A 16 14.23 -11.52 0.08
N ASP A 17 14.87 -12.01 1.12
CA ASP A 17 14.91 -13.44 1.42
C ASP A 17 13.48 -13.93 1.79
N GLY A 18 13.29 -15.23 1.87
CA GLY A 18 12.04 -15.91 2.22
C GLY A 18 11.86 -16.42 3.67
N PRO A 19 12.51 -15.91 4.76
CA PRO A 19 12.19 -16.36 6.11
C PRO A 19 10.75 -16.02 6.50
N VAL A 20 10.06 -17.02 7.04
CA VAL A 20 8.63 -16.99 7.40
C VAL A 20 8.35 -16.05 8.57
N THR A 21 9.28 -15.96 9.52
CA THR A 21 9.13 -15.14 10.73
C THR A 21 9.36 -13.65 10.48
N GLN A 22 9.86 -13.27 9.30
CA GLN A 22 10.20 -11.88 8.98
C GLN A 22 9.42 -11.39 7.77
N TYR A 23 9.73 -11.89 6.57
CA TYR A 23 9.21 -11.31 5.33
C TYR A 23 7.99 -12.04 4.79
N ARG A 24 7.96 -13.38 4.85
CA ARG A 24 6.83 -14.20 4.37
C ARG A 24 5.76 -14.36 5.43
N ASN A 25 5.05 -13.26 5.73
CA ASN A 25 3.92 -13.26 6.66
C ASN A 25 2.70 -12.52 6.08
N ARG A 26 1.50 -12.86 6.56
CA ARG A 26 0.25 -12.29 6.07
C ARG A 26 0.07 -10.79 6.37
N ALA A 27 0.63 -10.30 7.47
CA ALA A 27 0.55 -8.89 7.83
C ALA A 27 1.32 -8.02 6.82
N ASN A 28 2.51 -8.47 6.41
CA ASN A 28 3.28 -7.83 5.34
C ASN A 28 2.51 -7.83 4.01
N CYS A 29 1.80 -8.91 3.67
CA CYS A 29 0.97 -8.94 2.47
C CYS A 29 -0.12 -7.87 2.51
N PHE A 30 -0.76 -7.71 3.69
CA PHE A 30 -1.79 -6.68 3.89
C PHE A 30 -1.20 -5.28 3.76
N LEU A 31 -0.12 -4.98 4.50
CA LEU A 31 0.54 -3.67 4.49
C LEU A 31 1.06 -3.32 3.11
N LEU A 32 1.66 -4.27 2.38
CA LEU A 32 2.12 -4.09 1.01
C LEU A 32 0.98 -3.69 0.06
N SER A 33 -0.20 -4.27 0.26
CA SER A 33 -1.37 -3.98 -0.58
C SER A 33 -2.04 -2.64 -0.25
N SER A 34 -1.64 -1.93 0.79
CA SER A 34 -2.35 -0.74 1.28
C SER A 34 -1.43 0.46 1.51
N VAL A 35 -0.40 0.34 2.35
CA VAL A 35 0.48 1.45 2.74
C VAL A 35 1.16 2.13 1.55
N PRO A 36 1.79 1.42 0.59
CA PRO A 36 2.48 2.08 -0.52
C PRO A 36 1.58 3.01 -1.35
N TYR A 37 0.29 2.69 -1.46
CA TYR A 37 -0.67 3.51 -2.21
C TYR A 37 -0.99 4.84 -1.52
N THR A 38 -0.85 4.94 -0.19
CA THR A 38 -1.02 6.23 0.51
C THR A 38 0.09 7.20 0.14
N TRP A 39 1.27 6.68 -0.24
CA TRP A 39 2.39 7.47 -0.74
C TRP A 39 2.30 7.81 -2.23
N GLY A 40 1.17 7.50 -2.88
CA GLY A 40 0.94 7.79 -4.29
C GLY A 40 1.58 6.80 -5.27
N LEU A 41 2.04 5.64 -4.79
CA LEU A 41 2.49 4.55 -5.65
C LEU A 41 1.28 3.87 -6.30
N LYS A 42 1.47 3.40 -7.53
CA LYS A 42 0.46 2.76 -8.37
C LYS A 42 0.68 1.26 -8.50
N GLN A 43 1.92 0.81 -8.32
CA GLN A 43 2.28 -0.57 -8.55
C GLN A 43 3.34 -1.02 -7.55
N ILE A 44 3.20 -2.25 -7.07
CA ILE A 44 4.13 -2.86 -6.14
C ILE A 44 4.46 -4.27 -6.60
N THR A 45 5.74 -4.61 -6.56
CA THR A 45 6.21 -5.97 -6.77
C THR A 45 7.07 -6.40 -5.59
N TRP A 46 6.82 -7.56 -5.01
CA TRP A 46 7.69 -8.16 -4.00
C TRP A 46 8.14 -9.53 -4.50
N ASN A 47 9.44 -9.69 -4.72
CA ASN A 47 10.05 -10.96 -5.07
C ASN A 47 10.81 -11.53 -3.88
N TYR A 48 10.59 -12.81 -3.61
CA TYR A 48 11.36 -13.57 -2.66
C TYR A 48 12.45 -14.33 -3.42
N SER A 49 13.65 -14.25 -2.88
CA SER A 49 14.78 -15.02 -3.38
C SER A 49 14.79 -16.42 -2.75
N GLU A 50 15.42 -17.39 -3.43
CA GLU A 50 15.48 -18.79 -3.02
C GLU A 50 16.48 -19.04 -1.88
N ARG A 51 16.21 -20.04 -1.03
CA ARG A 51 17.14 -20.37 0.07
C ARG A 51 18.53 -20.68 -0.48
N ALA A 52 19.56 -20.19 0.20
CA ALA A 52 20.96 -20.29 -0.25
C ALA A 52 21.29 -19.50 -1.54
N HIS A 53 20.50 -18.49 -1.87
CA HIS A 53 20.94 -17.42 -2.77
C HIS A 53 22.23 -16.77 -2.22
N GLY A 54 23.14 -16.38 -3.12
CA GLY A 54 24.40 -15.73 -2.75
C GLY A 54 24.19 -14.44 -1.94
N LYS A 55 25.28 -13.90 -1.39
CA LYS A 55 25.25 -12.61 -0.68
C LYS A 55 24.79 -11.50 -1.62
N GLY A 56 23.84 -10.68 -1.17
CA GLY A 56 23.33 -9.52 -1.89
C GLY A 56 24.00 -8.21 -1.47
N ALA A 57 23.62 -7.11 -2.12
CA ALA A 57 24.05 -5.76 -1.72
C ALA A 57 23.79 -5.44 -0.24
N PRO A 58 22.64 -5.84 0.37
CA PRO A 58 22.40 -5.63 1.81
C PRO A 58 23.44 -6.32 2.71
N ASP A 59 23.95 -7.49 2.32
CA ASP A 59 25.02 -8.18 3.08
C ASP A 59 26.32 -7.40 3.07
N GLY A 60 26.61 -6.65 2.01
CA GLY A 60 27.75 -5.74 1.92
C GLY A 60 27.65 -4.61 2.93
N VAL A 61 26.48 -3.95 3.00
CA VAL A 61 26.19 -2.90 4.00
C VAL A 61 26.30 -3.47 5.41
N GLY A 62 25.68 -4.62 5.66
CA GLY A 62 25.75 -5.30 6.96
C GLY A 62 27.18 -5.70 7.34
N GLY A 63 27.97 -6.18 6.38
CA GLY A 63 29.38 -6.52 6.57
C GLY A 63 30.26 -5.30 6.90
N ALA A 64 30.00 -4.16 6.27
CA ALA A 64 30.69 -2.91 6.57
C ALA A 64 30.36 -2.43 7.99
N VAL A 65 29.08 -2.41 8.36
CA VAL A 65 28.61 -2.03 9.72
C VAL A 65 29.22 -2.94 10.78
N LYS A 66 29.18 -4.26 10.58
CA LYS A 66 29.77 -5.24 11.50
C LYS A 66 31.26 -5.02 11.68
N ARG A 67 32.02 -4.86 10.59
CA ARG A 67 33.46 -4.63 10.67
C ARG A 67 33.81 -3.35 11.43
N MET A 68 33.01 -2.30 11.28
CA MET A 68 33.22 -1.06 12.04
C MET A 68 32.98 -1.24 13.54
N ALA A 69 31.92 -1.96 13.91
CA ALA A 69 31.64 -2.32 15.30
C ALA A 69 32.73 -3.23 15.87
N ASP A 70 33.13 -4.28 15.14
CA ASP A 70 34.19 -5.21 15.55
C ASP A 70 35.52 -4.46 15.80
N ASN A 71 35.91 -3.54 14.92
CA ASN A 71 37.11 -2.73 15.11
C ASN A 71 37.01 -1.79 16.32
N HIS A 72 35.81 -1.28 16.63
CA HIS A 72 35.58 -0.46 17.81
C HIS A 72 35.77 -1.29 19.10
N VAL A 73 35.21 -2.50 19.10
CA VAL A 73 35.32 -3.44 20.22
C VAL A 73 36.75 -3.94 20.40
N HIS A 74 37.42 -4.29 19.31
CA HIS A 74 38.83 -4.69 19.31
C HIS A 74 39.75 -3.58 19.83
N GLY A 75 39.34 -2.31 19.70
CA GLY A 75 40.04 -1.16 20.27
C GLY A 75 39.84 -0.95 21.79
N GLY A 76 39.18 -1.89 22.48
CA GLY A 76 38.97 -1.85 23.93
C GLY A 76 37.78 -1.02 24.40
N LYS A 77 36.84 -0.71 23.49
CA LYS A 77 35.57 -0.03 23.81
C LYS A 77 34.42 -1.03 23.73
N ASP A 78 33.29 -0.73 24.35
CA ASP A 78 32.16 -1.66 24.38
C ASP A 78 30.94 -1.12 23.65
N LEU A 79 30.18 -2.03 23.02
CA LEU A 79 28.85 -1.78 22.45
C LEU A 79 27.90 -2.84 23.02
N GLN A 80 27.22 -2.51 24.12
CA GLN A 80 26.49 -3.51 24.92
C GLN A 80 25.02 -3.65 24.50
N ASN A 81 24.44 -2.58 23.96
CA ASN A 81 23.03 -2.55 23.56
C ASN A 81 22.84 -1.93 22.16
N PRO A 82 21.65 -2.10 21.54
CA PRO A 82 21.39 -1.57 20.20
C PRO A 82 21.51 -0.04 20.10
N LYS A 83 21.23 0.69 21.19
CA LYS A 83 21.33 2.14 21.22
C LYS A 83 22.79 2.60 21.19
N ASP A 84 23.68 1.92 21.91
CA ASP A 84 25.13 2.18 21.85
C ASP A 84 25.65 2.03 20.41
N LEU A 85 25.21 0.96 19.72
CA LEU A 85 25.57 0.72 18.32
C LEU A 85 25.03 1.83 17.40
N TYR A 86 23.79 2.25 17.60
CA TYR A 86 23.18 3.34 16.83
C TYR A 86 23.96 4.66 17.01
N GLU A 87 24.19 5.07 18.26
CA GLU A 87 24.93 6.30 18.60
C GLU A 87 26.36 6.26 18.06
N PHE A 88 27.04 5.11 18.16
CA PHE A 88 28.37 4.91 17.59
C PHE A 88 28.39 5.13 16.08
N LEU A 89 27.41 4.61 15.35
CA LEU A 89 27.38 4.66 13.89
C LEU A 89 26.99 6.04 13.35
N ILE A 90 26.04 6.74 13.97
CA ILE A 90 25.65 8.09 13.54
C ILE A 90 26.76 9.12 13.80
N ASN A 91 27.49 8.98 14.91
CA ASN A 91 28.58 9.90 15.27
C ASN A 91 29.83 9.74 14.39
N ARG A 92 29.94 8.63 13.66
CA ARG A 92 31.06 8.36 12.75
C ARG A 92 30.84 8.85 11.32
N GLU A 93 29.64 9.34 11.00
CA GLU A 93 29.24 9.79 9.66
C GLU A 93 29.72 8.85 8.55
N VAL A 94 29.20 7.61 8.55
CA VAL A 94 29.58 6.63 7.53
C VAL A 94 29.05 7.09 6.17
N GLU A 95 29.96 7.54 5.30
CA GLU A 95 29.61 7.97 3.95
C GLU A 95 28.78 6.89 3.24
N ASN A 96 27.64 7.30 2.68
CA ASN A 96 26.69 6.46 1.93
C ASN A 96 25.86 5.46 2.75
N ILE A 97 26.00 5.38 4.08
CA ILE A 97 25.12 4.56 4.94
C ILE A 97 24.32 5.46 5.87
N ARG A 98 23.01 5.53 5.65
CA ARG A 98 22.08 6.22 6.57
C ARG A 98 21.46 5.21 7.51
N ILE A 99 21.57 5.47 8.81
CA ILE A 99 20.98 4.64 9.86
C ILE A 99 19.82 5.40 10.48
N LYS A 100 18.70 4.70 10.66
CA LYS A 100 17.53 5.23 11.34
C LYS A 100 17.21 4.36 12.55
N TRP A 101 16.97 5.01 13.67
CA TRP A 101 16.34 4.37 14.83
C TRP A 101 14.84 4.31 14.60
N ILE A 102 14.22 3.17 14.91
CA ILE A 102 12.77 2.97 14.77
C ILE A 102 12.22 2.80 16.18
N ASP A 103 11.41 3.75 16.62
CA ASP A 103 10.82 3.73 17.95
C ASP A 103 9.54 2.89 17.98
N GLU A 104 9.13 2.48 19.18
CA GLU A 104 7.92 1.68 19.36
C GLU A 104 6.66 2.42 18.86
N SER A 105 6.64 3.75 18.94
CA SER A 105 5.59 4.58 18.35
C SER A 105 5.49 4.39 16.83
N ASP A 106 6.62 4.29 16.12
CA ASP A 106 6.63 4.10 14.66
C ASP A 106 6.09 2.72 14.30
N ILE A 107 6.42 1.71 15.09
CA ILE A 107 5.92 0.34 14.91
C ILE A 107 4.41 0.29 15.16
N ASN A 108 3.94 0.97 16.21
CA ASN A 108 2.53 0.98 16.58
C ASN A 108 1.64 1.62 15.52
N VAL A 109 2.13 2.63 14.81
CA VAL A 109 1.42 3.23 13.65
C VAL A 109 1.03 2.15 12.64
N PHE A 110 1.96 1.24 12.28
CA PHE A 110 1.67 0.17 11.33
C PHE A 110 0.86 -0.98 11.93
N ASN A 111 1.05 -1.28 13.22
CA ASN A 111 0.22 -2.28 13.91
C ASN A 111 -1.26 -1.86 13.96
N GLU A 112 -1.53 -0.58 14.19
CA GLU A 112 -2.90 -0.04 14.24
C GLU A 112 -3.60 0.01 12.87
N MET A 113 -2.82 -0.04 11.77
CA MET A 113 -3.32 -0.18 10.40
C MET A 113 -3.79 -1.61 10.09
N LEU A 114 -3.28 -2.62 10.81
CA LEU A 114 -3.70 -4.00 10.58
C LEU A 114 -5.16 -4.18 11.04
N PRO A 115 -5.99 -4.92 10.27
CA PRO A 115 -7.31 -5.30 10.72
C PRO A 115 -7.21 -6.25 11.92
N PRO A 116 -8.25 -6.34 12.78
CA PRO A 116 -8.27 -7.26 13.91
C PRO A 116 -8.00 -8.72 13.54
N SER A 117 -8.37 -9.10 12.30
CA SER A 117 -8.04 -10.39 11.71
C SER A 117 -7.50 -10.18 10.30
N VAL A 118 -6.22 -10.47 10.10
CA VAL A 118 -5.59 -10.42 8.78
C VAL A 118 -5.94 -11.70 8.00
N PRO A 119 -6.47 -11.59 6.77
CA PRO A 119 -6.77 -12.75 5.93
C PRO A 119 -5.57 -13.69 5.77
N LYS A 120 -5.85 -14.99 5.74
CA LYS A 120 -4.81 -15.98 5.43
C LYS A 120 -4.51 -15.93 3.94
N VAL A 121 -3.25 -15.93 3.56
CA VAL A 121 -2.80 -16.06 2.16
C VAL A 121 -2.42 -17.52 1.91
N PRO A 122 -3.25 -18.32 1.20
CA PRO A 122 -2.95 -19.71 0.90
C PRO A 122 -1.64 -19.84 0.15
N GLY A 123 -0.83 -20.85 0.47
CA GLY A 123 0.41 -21.10 -0.27
C GLY A 123 1.52 -20.04 -0.10
N LEU A 124 1.37 -19.07 0.81
CA LEU A 124 2.37 -17.99 1.01
C LEU A 124 3.80 -18.52 1.21
N LEU A 125 3.95 -19.67 1.88
CA LEU A 125 5.26 -20.29 2.11
C LEU A 125 5.98 -20.71 0.83
N LYS A 126 5.24 -21.02 -0.24
CA LYS A 126 5.75 -21.41 -1.56
C LYS A 126 5.83 -20.23 -2.53
N THR A 127 5.22 -19.10 -2.17
CA THR A 127 5.16 -17.91 -3.01
C THR A 127 6.55 -17.30 -3.18
N HIS A 128 6.92 -17.01 -4.43
CA HIS A 128 8.14 -16.31 -4.78
C HIS A 128 7.89 -14.91 -5.34
N GLN A 129 6.66 -14.60 -5.73
CA GLN A 129 6.31 -13.27 -6.21
C GLN A 129 4.93 -12.87 -5.75
N ILE A 130 4.83 -11.63 -5.26
CA ILE A 130 3.60 -10.91 -4.95
C ILE A 130 3.59 -9.65 -5.81
N LEU A 131 2.45 -9.32 -6.40
CA LEU A 131 2.20 -8.13 -7.20
C LEU A 131 0.94 -7.45 -6.66
N SER A 132 0.89 -6.12 -6.73
CA SER A 132 -0.29 -5.33 -6.41
C SER A 132 -0.36 -4.16 -7.38
N PHE A 133 -1.54 -3.95 -7.96
CA PHE A 133 -1.81 -2.87 -8.92
C PHE A 133 -2.92 -1.92 -8.46
N CYS A 134 -3.60 -2.26 -7.35
CA CYS A 134 -4.55 -1.38 -6.69
C CYS A 134 -4.63 -1.69 -5.18
N PRO A 135 -5.12 -0.74 -4.36
CA PRO A 135 -5.25 -0.92 -2.93
C PRO A 135 -6.10 -2.14 -2.53
N GLY A 136 -5.63 -2.89 -1.55
CA GLY A 136 -6.32 -4.04 -0.97
C GLY A 136 -6.30 -5.31 -1.81
N GLU A 137 -5.63 -5.31 -2.96
CA GLU A 137 -5.58 -6.48 -3.86
C GLU A 137 -4.15 -6.96 -4.08
N ILE A 138 -3.95 -8.27 -4.03
CA ILE A 138 -2.68 -8.91 -4.36
C ILE A 138 -2.86 -10.04 -5.38
N TYR A 139 -1.82 -10.23 -6.18
CA TYR A 139 -1.59 -11.40 -7.01
C TYR A 139 -0.36 -12.10 -6.50
N TYR A 140 -0.39 -13.42 -6.36
CA TYR A 140 0.78 -14.17 -5.89
C TYR A 140 0.94 -15.48 -6.65
N ARG A 141 2.19 -15.93 -6.78
CA ARG A 141 2.53 -17.18 -7.48
C ARG A 141 3.75 -17.88 -6.89
N ASP A 142 3.81 -19.18 -7.14
CA ASP A 142 4.86 -20.06 -6.64
C ASP A 142 6.23 -19.80 -7.27
N LEU A 143 6.30 -19.20 -8.46
CA LEU A 143 7.57 -18.85 -9.12
C LEU A 143 7.50 -17.43 -9.67
N SER A 144 8.59 -16.67 -9.50
CA SER A 144 8.69 -15.34 -10.09
C SER A 144 8.75 -15.42 -11.61
N CYS A 145 8.05 -14.51 -12.28
CA CYS A 145 8.16 -14.31 -13.71
C CYS A 145 8.36 -12.83 -14.03
N PHE A 146 9.17 -12.59 -15.06
CA PHE A 146 9.54 -11.24 -15.52
C PHE A 146 9.33 -11.07 -17.02
N CYS A 147 8.63 -11.98 -17.70
CA CYS A 147 8.48 -11.96 -19.16
C CYS A 147 7.68 -10.77 -19.69
N GLN A 148 6.82 -10.17 -18.85
CA GLN A 148 6.04 -8.96 -19.17
C GLN A 148 6.31 -7.85 -18.15
N TYR A 149 7.41 -7.93 -17.40
CA TYR A 149 7.68 -7.00 -16.31
C TYR A 149 7.67 -5.53 -16.77
N PRO A 150 7.02 -4.61 -16.02
CA PRO A 150 6.42 -4.81 -14.70
C PRO A 150 4.93 -5.23 -14.72
N GLU A 151 4.35 -5.42 -15.90
CA GLU A 151 2.97 -5.88 -16.07
C GLU A 151 2.79 -7.34 -15.60
N MET A 152 1.54 -7.68 -15.28
CA MET A 152 1.18 -9.04 -14.90
C MET A 152 1.15 -9.97 -16.12
N CYS A 153 1.81 -11.12 -16.00
CA CYS A 153 1.68 -12.24 -16.93
C CYS A 153 1.02 -13.45 -16.27
N GLU A 154 0.41 -14.30 -17.09
CA GLU A 154 -0.25 -15.54 -16.67
C GLU A 154 0.73 -16.69 -16.36
N CYS A 155 2.04 -16.47 -16.49
CA CYS A 155 3.04 -17.48 -16.18
C CYS A 155 2.97 -17.92 -14.71
N PHE A 156 3.09 -19.24 -14.50
CA PHE A 156 2.98 -19.88 -13.19
C PHE A 156 1.66 -19.63 -12.46
N LYS A 157 0.58 -19.33 -13.20
CA LYS A 157 -0.81 -19.28 -12.71
C LYS A 157 -0.98 -18.39 -11.46
N PRO A 158 -0.83 -17.05 -11.60
CA PRO A 158 -1.01 -16.14 -10.49
C PRO A 158 -2.41 -16.29 -9.86
N THR A 159 -2.46 -16.32 -8.53
CA THR A 159 -3.70 -16.34 -7.76
C THR A 159 -4.01 -14.94 -7.26
N LYS A 160 -5.24 -14.48 -7.49
CA LYS A 160 -5.75 -13.18 -7.04
C LYS A 160 -6.44 -13.32 -5.68
N MET A 161 -6.20 -12.36 -4.79
CA MET A 161 -6.85 -12.28 -3.49
C MET A 161 -7.06 -10.83 -3.05
N ARG A 162 -8.24 -10.56 -2.49
CA ARG A 162 -8.52 -9.31 -1.77
C ARG A 162 -8.17 -9.46 -0.29
N MET A 163 -7.53 -8.43 0.25
CA MET A 163 -6.99 -8.38 1.62
C MET A 163 -7.93 -7.67 2.60
N ASP A 164 -9.02 -7.04 2.12
CA ASP A 164 -10.09 -6.41 2.89
C ASP A 164 -11.29 -7.35 3.16
N ASP A 165 -11.39 -8.46 2.41
CA ASP A 165 -12.45 -9.44 2.58
C ASP A 165 -12.23 -10.32 3.83
N SER A 166 -12.94 -9.98 4.90
CA SER A 166 -12.97 -10.70 6.18
C SER A 166 -13.68 -12.06 6.09
N SER A 167 -14.26 -12.42 4.94
CA SER A 167 -15.10 -13.59 4.73
C SER A 167 -14.32 -14.90 4.47
N ASN A 168 -13.03 -14.85 4.16
CA ASN A 168 -12.23 -16.06 3.86
C ASN A 168 -11.67 -16.79 5.10
N ALA A 169 -12.33 -16.66 6.26
CA ALA A 169 -11.90 -17.30 7.50
C ALA A 169 -12.23 -18.80 7.60
N ASN A 170 -13.09 -19.37 6.73
CA ASN A 170 -13.42 -20.80 6.76
C ASN A 170 -13.80 -21.36 5.38
N SER A 171 -12.85 -22.01 4.70
CA SER A 171 -13.16 -23.22 3.93
C SER A 171 -11.88 -24.03 3.69
N ASP A 172 -11.62 -24.96 4.60
CA ASP A 172 -10.80 -26.13 4.28
C ASP A 172 -11.69 -27.16 3.56
N HIS A 173 -11.06 -27.85 2.61
CA HIS A 173 -11.44 -29.11 1.94
C HIS A 173 -12.15 -29.13 0.57
N LEU A 174 -11.32 -29.53 -0.40
CA LEU A 174 -11.50 -30.55 -1.46
C LEU A 174 -12.15 -30.14 -2.80
N GLN A 175 -11.29 -30.20 -3.84
CA GLN A 175 -11.59 -30.31 -5.28
C GLN A 175 -12.37 -31.61 -5.62
N PRO A 176 -12.66 -31.88 -6.91
CA PRO A 176 -13.21 -31.02 -7.97
C PRO A 176 -14.53 -31.64 -8.49
N ASP A 177 -15.37 -30.91 -9.24
CA ASP A 177 -16.04 -31.54 -10.39
C ASP A 177 -16.68 -30.54 -11.36
N SER A 178 -16.54 -30.93 -12.61
CA SER A 178 -16.97 -30.38 -13.89
C SER A 178 -18.43 -29.96 -14.01
N ILE A 179 -18.69 -28.78 -14.58
CA ILE A 179 -19.76 -28.57 -15.58
C ILE A 179 -19.30 -27.57 -16.66
N GLN A 180 -19.16 -28.07 -17.89
CA GLN A 180 -19.16 -27.27 -19.12
C GLN A 180 -20.60 -26.94 -19.53
N LYS A 181 -20.83 -25.73 -20.08
CA LYS A 181 -21.79 -25.39 -21.17
C LYS A 181 -21.73 -23.88 -21.45
N THR A 182 -20.99 -23.43 -22.47
CA THR A 182 -21.38 -23.15 -23.88
C THR A 182 -22.03 -21.78 -24.15
N TYR A 183 -21.21 -20.92 -24.76
CA TYR A 183 -21.41 -19.89 -25.82
C TYR A 183 -22.70 -19.06 -25.93
N ALA A 184 -22.50 -17.73 -26.02
CA ALA A 184 -22.98 -16.94 -27.14
C ALA A 184 -22.02 -15.77 -27.44
N GLU A 185 -21.56 -15.70 -28.68
CA GLU A 185 -20.66 -14.69 -29.24
C GLU A 185 -21.41 -13.41 -29.70
N SER A 186 -20.74 -12.27 -29.42
CA SER A 186 -20.66 -11.02 -30.21
C SER A 186 -21.79 -9.96 -30.14
N PRO A 187 -21.51 -8.65 -30.39
CA PRO A 187 -20.30 -8.07 -30.98
C PRO A 187 -19.63 -6.90 -30.21
N SER A 188 -18.41 -6.62 -30.67
CA SER A 188 -17.54 -5.47 -30.38
C SER A 188 -18.23 -4.10 -30.40
N THR A 189 -17.93 -3.29 -29.38
CA THR A 189 -17.75 -1.84 -29.53
C THR A 189 -16.72 -1.38 -28.51
N ASP A 190 -15.65 -0.77 -29.02
CA ASP A 190 -14.64 -0.03 -28.29
C ASP A 190 -15.29 1.03 -27.39
N VAL A 191 -15.26 0.82 -26.07
CA VAL A 191 -15.46 1.88 -25.09
C VAL A 191 -14.48 1.64 -23.95
N GLU A 192 -13.45 2.50 -23.90
CA GLU A 192 -12.54 2.65 -22.78
C GLU A 192 -13.33 2.78 -21.47
N LYS A 193 -13.17 1.81 -20.57
CA LYS A 193 -13.77 1.85 -19.23
C LYS A 193 -13.09 2.90 -18.37
N ASN A 194 -13.56 4.13 -18.49
CA ASN A 194 -13.25 5.24 -17.61
C ASN A 194 -14.27 5.25 -16.44
N GLU A 195 -14.20 4.24 -15.56
CA GLU A 195 -15.15 4.04 -14.43
C GLU A 195 -14.74 4.80 -13.13
N GLU A 196 -13.90 5.85 -13.23
CA GLU A 196 -13.30 6.46 -12.03
C GLU A 196 -14.30 7.31 -11.22
N TYR A 197 -15.20 8.04 -11.88
CA TYR A 197 -16.13 8.98 -11.23
C TYR A 197 -17.58 8.69 -11.61
N THR A 198 -18.36 8.12 -10.69
CA THR A 198 -19.80 7.90 -10.82
C THR A 198 -20.55 8.69 -9.76
N VAL A 199 -21.75 9.19 -10.10
CA VAL A 199 -22.64 9.86 -9.13
C VAL A 199 -22.88 8.94 -7.94
N GLY A 200 -22.80 9.48 -6.72
CA GLY A 200 -22.95 8.76 -5.47
C GLY A 200 -21.64 8.29 -4.84
N LYS A 201 -20.51 8.24 -5.57
CA LYS A 201 -19.20 7.94 -4.97
C LYS A 201 -18.70 9.10 -4.10
N PHE A 202 -17.93 8.75 -3.08
CA PHE A 202 -17.26 9.71 -2.21
C PHE A 202 -15.83 9.98 -2.68
N VAL A 203 -15.39 11.22 -2.50
CA VAL A 203 -14.07 11.70 -2.94
C VAL A 203 -13.47 12.65 -1.91
N ILE A 204 -12.15 12.75 -1.95
CA ILE A 204 -11.38 13.83 -1.32
C ILE A 204 -11.05 14.85 -2.42
N VAL A 205 -11.34 16.12 -2.17
CA VAL A 205 -11.09 17.23 -3.09
C VAL A 205 -10.22 18.30 -2.42
N SER A 206 -9.27 18.85 -3.17
CA SER A 206 -8.38 19.92 -2.72
C SER A 206 -8.83 21.26 -3.29
N TYR A 207 -9.08 22.22 -2.40
CA TYR A 207 -9.46 23.59 -2.76
C TYR A 207 -8.81 24.59 -1.80
N ASP A 208 -8.11 25.58 -2.36
CA ASP A 208 -7.39 26.62 -1.61
C ASP A 208 -6.44 26.03 -0.53
N ASN A 209 -5.68 25.01 -0.92
CA ASN A 209 -4.76 24.24 -0.07
C ASN A 209 -5.43 23.59 1.16
N LYS A 210 -6.72 23.31 1.07
CA LYS A 210 -7.48 22.57 2.08
C LYS A 210 -8.19 21.39 1.44
N LEU A 211 -8.25 20.30 2.18
CA LEU A 211 -8.94 19.08 1.77
C LEU A 211 -10.37 19.06 2.30
N PHE A 212 -11.27 18.57 1.46
CA PHE A 212 -12.67 18.39 1.77
C PHE A 212 -13.10 16.99 1.36
N VAL A 213 -13.98 16.39 2.15
CA VAL A 213 -14.64 15.12 1.82
C VAL A 213 -15.99 15.46 1.23
N GLY A 214 -16.40 14.78 0.17
CA GLY A 214 -17.74 14.98 -0.37
C GLY A 214 -18.22 13.85 -1.27
N GLN A 215 -19.51 13.91 -1.60
CA GLN A 215 -20.17 12.97 -2.49
C GLN A 215 -20.41 13.61 -3.85
N ILE A 216 -20.11 12.88 -4.92
CA ILE A 216 -20.37 13.34 -6.29
C ILE A 216 -21.89 13.38 -6.52
N THR A 217 -22.43 14.57 -6.77
CA THR A 217 -23.86 14.76 -7.07
C THR A 217 -24.12 14.87 -8.56
N LYS A 218 -23.17 15.40 -9.33
CA LYS A 218 -23.34 15.62 -10.78
C LYS A 218 -22.01 15.55 -11.52
N LEU A 219 -22.03 14.95 -12.70
CA LEU A 219 -20.90 14.91 -13.62
C LEU A 219 -21.19 15.79 -14.82
N LEU A 220 -20.29 16.73 -15.10
CA LEU A 220 -20.21 17.47 -16.37
C LEU A 220 -18.92 17.07 -17.10
N LEU A 221 -18.75 17.51 -18.35
CA LEU A 221 -17.58 17.20 -19.18
C LEU A 221 -16.27 17.49 -18.43
N ASP A 222 -16.08 18.73 -17.98
CA ASP A 222 -14.82 19.19 -17.37
C ASP A 222 -14.88 19.38 -15.85
N ASN A 223 -16.09 19.38 -15.27
CA ASN A 223 -16.35 19.70 -13.87
C ASN A 223 -17.21 18.63 -13.20
N ILE A 224 -16.98 18.44 -11.91
CA ILE A 224 -17.73 17.51 -11.07
C ILE A 224 -18.33 18.31 -9.93
N GLU A 225 -19.64 18.23 -9.77
CA GLU A 225 -20.33 18.80 -8.61
C GLU A 225 -20.20 17.82 -7.44
N ILE A 226 -19.68 18.34 -6.32
CA ILE A 226 -19.47 17.58 -5.10
C ILE A 226 -20.20 18.31 -3.99
N ASN A 227 -21.05 17.57 -3.26
CA ASN A 227 -21.61 18.03 -1.99
C ASN A 227 -20.59 17.74 -0.90
N CYS A 228 -20.07 18.78 -0.23
CA CYS A 228 -18.99 18.66 0.73
C CYS A 228 -19.48 18.55 2.18
N MET A 229 -18.75 17.74 2.95
CA MET A 229 -18.90 17.62 4.40
C MET A 229 -17.98 18.60 5.13
N VAL A 230 -18.42 19.06 6.30
CA VAL A 230 -17.63 19.90 7.19
C VAL A 230 -16.92 19.03 8.22
N GLN A 231 -15.59 19.14 8.28
CA GLN A 231 -14.79 18.48 9.31
C GLN A 231 -14.95 19.18 10.66
N HIS A 232 -15.16 18.40 11.72
CA HIS A 232 -15.25 18.91 13.08
C HIS A 232 -13.88 18.92 13.78
N GLY A 233 -13.21 20.07 13.74
CA GLY A 233 -11.85 20.23 14.28
C GLY A 233 -10.83 19.45 13.42
N LYS A 234 -9.80 18.89 14.07
CA LYS A 234 -8.77 18.04 13.40
C LYS A 234 -9.02 16.55 13.59
N ARG A 235 -10.26 16.15 13.87
CA ARG A 235 -10.64 14.76 14.15
C ARG A 235 -11.24 14.12 12.91
N ASN A 236 -11.22 12.78 12.86
CA ASN A 236 -11.97 11.99 11.88
C ASN A 236 -13.47 12.03 12.23
N VAL A 237 -14.11 13.18 12.04
CA VAL A 237 -15.53 13.42 12.29
C VAL A 237 -16.01 14.46 11.30
N PHE A 238 -16.91 14.05 10.40
CA PHE A 238 -17.42 14.86 9.32
C PHE A 238 -18.94 14.99 9.42
N LYS A 239 -19.50 16.15 9.12
CA LYS A 239 -20.94 16.39 9.16
C LYS A 239 -21.40 17.05 7.88
N TRP A 240 -22.55 16.62 7.39
CA TRP A 240 -23.25 17.37 6.36
C TRP A 240 -23.66 18.74 6.91
N PRO A 241 -23.40 19.84 6.18
CA PRO A 241 -23.88 21.16 6.56
C PRO A 241 -25.41 21.21 6.48
N ASN A 242 -26.04 22.10 7.26
CA ASN A 242 -27.51 22.25 7.30
C ASN A 242 -28.10 22.64 5.93
N LYS A 243 -27.32 23.36 5.12
CA LYS A 243 -27.59 23.59 3.70
C LYS A 243 -26.54 22.81 2.92
N PRO A 244 -26.92 21.95 1.95
CA PRO A 244 -25.95 21.23 1.12
C PRO A 244 -24.93 22.20 0.51
N ASP A 245 -23.65 21.84 0.60
CA ASP A 245 -22.55 22.64 0.10
C ASP A 245 -22.06 22.03 -1.21
N CYS A 246 -22.84 22.28 -2.28
CA CYS A 246 -22.57 21.73 -3.61
C CYS A 246 -21.71 22.70 -4.42
N ILE A 247 -20.49 22.29 -4.74
CA ILE A 247 -19.52 23.10 -5.48
C ILE A 247 -19.02 22.31 -6.69
N PHE A 248 -18.79 23.00 -7.80
CA PHE A 248 -18.14 22.42 -8.98
C PHE A 248 -16.62 22.49 -8.86
N TYR A 249 -15.99 21.34 -8.99
CA TYR A 249 -14.53 21.18 -8.97
C TYR A 249 -14.04 20.65 -10.33
N HIS A 250 -12.86 21.07 -10.74
CA HIS A 250 -12.16 20.43 -11.85
C HIS A 250 -11.69 19.03 -11.44
N ARG A 251 -11.64 18.10 -12.40
CA ARG A 251 -11.15 16.72 -12.16
C ARG A 251 -9.77 16.68 -11.52
N GLN A 252 -8.90 17.64 -11.87
CA GLN A 252 -7.54 17.79 -11.34
C GLN A 252 -7.51 18.14 -9.84
N GLN A 253 -8.60 18.68 -9.30
CA GLN A 253 -8.73 19.01 -7.88
C GLN A 253 -9.18 17.81 -7.04
N ILE A 254 -9.64 16.73 -7.67
CA ILE A 254 -9.98 15.50 -6.98
C ILE A 254 -8.68 14.77 -6.64
N ALA A 255 -8.45 14.61 -5.35
CA ALA A 255 -7.23 14.01 -4.83
C ALA A 255 -7.34 12.48 -4.78
N SER A 256 -8.48 11.94 -4.38
CA SER A 256 -8.74 10.49 -4.35
C SER A 256 -10.23 10.18 -4.34
N VAL A 257 -10.59 8.99 -4.85
CA VAL A 257 -11.88 8.34 -4.58
C VAL A 257 -11.74 7.57 -3.27
N ILE A 258 -12.77 7.61 -2.43
CA ILE A 258 -12.78 6.96 -1.11
C ILE A 258 -14.03 6.10 -0.93
N SER A 259 -14.02 5.28 0.12
CA SER A 259 -15.20 4.51 0.52
C SER A 259 -16.28 5.44 1.07
N GLU A 260 -17.53 4.98 1.08
CA GLU A 260 -18.60 5.69 1.77
C GLU A 260 -18.26 5.85 3.26
N PRO A 261 -18.25 7.08 3.81
CA PRO A 261 -17.96 7.31 5.22
C PRO A 261 -18.90 6.53 6.15
N GLU A 262 -18.32 5.90 7.17
CA GLU A 262 -19.04 5.10 8.16
C GLU A 262 -19.91 6.00 9.06
N PRO A 263 -21.16 5.61 9.38
CA PRO A 263 -22.02 6.37 10.28
C PRO A 263 -21.43 6.45 11.70
N ASN A 264 -21.35 7.66 12.26
CA ASN A 264 -21.02 7.90 13.67
C ASN A 264 -22.00 8.89 14.31
N GLN A 265 -23.07 8.35 14.89
CA GLN A 265 -24.17 9.13 15.47
C GLN A 265 -24.79 10.11 14.45
N ARG A 266 -24.62 11.43 14.67
CA ARG A 266 -25.07 12.51 13.77
C ARG A 266 -23.93 13.02 12.86
N ALA A 267 -22.86 12.26 12.73
CA ALA A 267 -21.70 12.53 11.91
C ALA A 267 -21.35 11.29 11.09
N ALA A 268 -20.35 11.41 10.24
CA ALA A 268 -19.70 10.30 9.59
C ALA A 268 -18.21 10.30 9.91
N GLN A 269 -17.58 9.15 9.75
CA GLN A 269 -16.14 8.98 9.88
C GLN A 269 -15.61 8.32 8.63
N LEU A 270 -14.47 8.79 8.16
CA LEU A 270 -13.74 8.07 7.14
C LEU A 270 -13.26 6.74 7.71
N THR A 271 -13.14 5.73 6.85
CA THR A 271 -12.39 4.53 7.21
C THR A 271 -10.97 4.93 7.65
N LYS A 272 -10.29 4.08 8.43
CA LYS A 272 -8.91 4.38 8.85
C LYS A 272 -7.99 4.70 7.66
N TYR A 273 -8.17 3.98 6.55
CA TYR A 273 -7.42 4.18 5.31
C TYR A 273 -7.74 5.53 4.66
N ASP A 274 -9.02 5.86 4.50
CA ASP A 274 -9.45 7.12 3.89
C ASP A 274 -9.08 8.34 4.77
N TRP A 275 -9.02 8.16 6.09
CA TRP A 275 -8.55 9.19 7.02
C TRP A 275 -7.04 9.48 6.89
N LEU A 276 -6.21 8.48 6.58
CA LEU A 276 -4.80 8.71 6.29
C LEU A 276 -4.63 9.48 4.97
N LEU A 277 -5.34 9.05 3.91
CA LEU A 277 -5.41 9.78 2.64
C LEU A 277 -5.80 11.25 2.83
N PHE A 278 -6.74 11.53 3.74
CA PHE A 278 -7.15 12.90 4.06
C PHE A 278 -6.07 13.72 4.80
N ASN A 279 -5.07 13.10 5.44
CA ASN A 279 -4.04 13.82 6.20
C ASN A 279 -2.65 13.82 5.53
N GLU A 280 -2.40 12.99 4.52
CA GLU A 280 -1.10 12.87 3.83
C GLU A 280 -1.00 13.68 2.50
N ILE A 281 -2.11 14.26 2.03
CA ILE A 281 -2.18 15.08 0.79
C ILE A 281 -2.06 16.58 1.10
#